data_AF-A0A933WQH9-F1
#
_entry.id   AF-A0A933WQH9-F1
#
_cell.length_a   1.000
_cell.length_b   1.000
_cell.length_c   1.000
_cell.angle_alpha   90.00
_cell.angle_beta   90.00
_cell.angle_gamma   90.00
#
_symmetry.space_group_name_H-M   'P 1'
#
loop_
_entity.id
_entity.type
_entity.pdbx_description
1 polymer ?
#
loop_
_entity_poly.entity_id
_entity_poly.type
_entity_poly.pdbx_seq_one_letter_code
_entity_poly.pdbx_strand_id
1 'polypeptide(L)' 'MEGQYPATVESLTASGKYLSTVPTAKAPNYHSDASGITYQATANDGGGWSYNNTQGDPNQGTILVNCTHTDTKGTVWTVY' A
#
# COMPACT_ATOMS: atom_id res chain seq x y z
N MET A 1 -21.21 -3.37 0.53
CA MET A 1 -21.16 -4.79 0.14
C MET A 1 -19.83 -5.34 0.62
N GLU A 2 -19.83 -6.45 1.34
CA GLU A 2 -18.60 -7.09 1.86
C GLU A 2 -18.05 -8.07 0.82
N GLY A 3 -16.76 -8.41 0.90
CA GLY A 3 -16.10 -9.29 -0.08
C GLY A 3 -15.75 -8.63 -1.42
N GLN A 4 -15.61 -7.30 -1.44
CA GLN A 4 -15.11 -6.54 -2.60
C GLN A 4 -13.90 -5.73 -2.17
N TYR A 5 -12.88 -5.66 -3.03
CA TYR A 5 -11.76 -4.76 -2.80
C TYR A 5 -12.21 -3.30 -2.84
N PRO A 6 -11.75 -2.45 -1.92
CA PRO A 6 -12.16 -1.06 -1.88
C PRO A 6 -11.67 -0.31 -3.12
N ALA A 7 -12.52 0.50 -3.73
CA ALA A 7 -12.10 1.39 -4.83
C ALA A 7 -11.13 2.47 -4.31
N THR A 8 -11.31 2.88 -3.06
CA THR A 8 -10.46 3.84 -2.36
C THR A 8 -10.29 3.42 -0.90
N VAL A 9 -9.10 3.61 -0.34
CA VAL A 9 -8.76 3.09 1.00
C VAL A 9 -9.42 3.85 2.14
N GLU A 10 -9.97 5.05 1.90
CA GLU A 10 -10.73 5.82 2.88
C GLU A 10 -11.98 5.06 3.34
N SER A 11 -12.51 4.16 2.49
CA SER A 11 -13.61 3.28 2.87
C SER A 11 -13.23 2.28 3.98
N LEU A 12 -11.93 2.00 4.18
CA LEU A 12 -11.44 1.12 5.25
C LEU A 12 -11.39 1.85 6.60
N THR A 13 -11.14 3.15 6.59
CA THR A 13 -11.05 3.98 7.81
C THR A 13 -12.35 4.70 8.15
N ALA A 14 -13.33 4.68 7.24
CA ALA A 14 -14.64 5.28 7.44
C ALA A 14 -15.30 4.81 8.74
N SER A 15 -15.51 5.75 9.66
CA SER A 15 -16.08 5.52 11.00
C SER A 15 -15.36 4.43 11.81
N GLY A 16 -14.09 4.14 11.50
CA GLY A 16 -13.32 3.12 12.20
C GLY A 16 -13.84 1.68 12.02
N LYS A 17 -14.66 1.40 10.99
CA LYS A 17 -15.31 0.09 10.84
C LYS A 17 -14.28 -1.05 10.69
N TYR A 18 -13.27 -0.86 9.85
CA TYR A 18 -12.26 -1.89 9.55
C TYR A 18 -10.88 -1.51 10.07
N LEU A 19 -10.47 -0.26 9.90
CA LEU A 19 -9.23 0.31 10.41
C LEU A 19 -9.52 1.63 11.13
N SER A 20 -8.79 1.92 12.20
CA SER A 20 -8.86 3.25 12.84
C SER A 20 -8.10 4.31 12.04
N THR A 21 -7.02 3.92 11.37
CA THR A 21 -6.21 4.75 10.46
C THR A 21 -5.42 3.85 9.50
N VAL A 22 -4.89 4.43 8.43
CA VAL A 22 -3.93 3.75 7.56
C VAL A 22 -2.60 3.60 8.31
N PRO A 23 -2.04 2.39 8.44
CA PRO A 23 -0.74 2.19 9.09
C PRO A 23 0.38 2.97 8.40
N THR A 24 1.40 3.35 9.15
CA THR A 24 2.60 3.96 8.59
C THR A 24 3.47 2.89 7.93
N ALA A 25 3.75 3.03 6.64
CA ALA A 25 4.78 2.26 5.96
C ALA A 25 6.17 2.76 6.40
N LYS A 26 7.07 1.82 6.65
CA LYS A 26 8.47 2.12 7.03
C LYS A 26 9.40 1.52 6.00
N ALA A 27 10.23 2.37 5.40
CA ALA A 27 11.29 1.99 4.47
C ALA A 27 12.57 2.75 4.85
N PRO A 28 13.19 2.41 6.00
CA PRO A 28 14.32 3.15 6.56
C PRO A 28 15.46 3.27 5.55
N ASN A 29 16.17 4.40 5.62
CA ASN A 29 17.27 4.81 4.73
C ASN A 29 16.87 5.26 3.32
N TYR A 30 15.62 5.06 2.90
CA TYR A 30 15.19 5.37 1.53
C TYR A 30 14.04 6.36 1.49
N HIS A 31 13.02 6.15 2.33
CA HIS A 31 11.85 7.02 2.40
C HIS A 31 11.53 7.38 3.85
N SER A 32 10.95 8.57 4.06
CA SER A 32 10.36 8.92 5.35
C SER A 32 9.18 8.02 5.69
N ASP A 33 8.99 7.76 6.98
CA ASP A 33 7.79 7.11 7.51
C ASP A 33 6.53 7.81 6.98
N ALA A 34 5.67 7.09 6.26
CA ALA A 34 4.50 7.66 5.59
C ALA A 34 3.32 6.69 5.57
N SER A 35 2.11 7.21 5.80
CA SER A 35 0.84 6.45 5.68
C SER A 35 0.08 6.77 4.40
N GLY A 36 0.67 7.56 3.49
CA GLY A 36 0.05 7.92 2.21
C GLY A 36 -0.10 6.71 1.29
N ILE A 37 -1.14 6.74 0.45
CA ILE A 37 -1.44 5.69 -0.52
C ILE A 37 -1.34 6.25 -1.93
N THR A 38 -0.63 5.54 -2.80
CA THR A 38 -0.60 5.78 -4.24
C THR A 38 -1.37 4.68 -4.95
N TYR A 39 -2.37 5.06 -5.74
CA TYR A 39 -3.18 4.13 -6.53
C TYR A 39 -2.44 3.74 -7.82
N GLN A 40 -1.85 2.55 -7.83
CA GLN A 40 -1.02 2.06 -8.94
C GLN A 40 -0.85 0.53 -8.87
N ALA A 41 -0.70 -0.12 -10.02
CA ALA A 41 -0.47 -1.56 -10.10
C ALA A 41 0.98 -1.96 -9.77
N THR A 42 1.94 -1.07 -10.01
CA THR A 42 3.37 -1.29 -9.79
C THR A 42 3.94 -0.16 -8.95
N ALA A 43 4.72 -0.50 -7.93
CA ALA A 43 5.42 0.48 -7.11
C ALA A 43 6.41 1.32 -7.93
N ASN A 44 6.48 2.61 -7.61
CA ASN A 44 7.28 3.61 -8.31
C ASN A 44 8.37 4.25 -7.43
N ASP A 45 8.63 3.65 -6.26
CA ASP A 45 9.61 4.14 -5.28
C ASP A 45 9.26 5.53 -4.71
N GLY A 46 7.97 5.83 -4.53
CA GLY A 46 7.51 7.10 -3.97
C GLY A 46 7.40 7.15 -2.43
N GLY A 47 7.68 6.05 -1.74
CA GLY A 47 7.41 5.90 -0.31
C GLY A 47 5.93 5.68 0.01
N GLY A 48 5.62 5.33 1.26
CA GLY A 48 4.26 4.99 1.69
C GLY A 48 3.76 3.65 1.14
N TRP A 49 2.47 3.58 0.82
CA TRP A 49 1.80 2.39 0.28
C TRP A 49 1.48 2.54 -1.20
N SER A 50 1.60 1.44 -1.92
CA SER A 50 1.09 1.24 -3.27
C SER A 50 -0.15 0.36 -3.19
N TYR A 51 -1.27 0.74 -3.80
CA TYR A 51 -2.49 -0.07 -3.81
C TYR A 51 -3.05 -0.20 -5.23
N ASN A 52 -3.27 -1.43 -5.68
CA ASN A 52 -3.86 -1.69 -6.99
C ASN A 52 -5.39 -1.66 -6.91
N ASN A 53 -6.01 -0.54 -7.27
CA ASN A 53 -7.46 -0.40 -7.37
C ASN A 53 -7.98 -0.55 -8.81
N THR A 54 -7.16 -1.06 -9.73
CA THR A 54 -7.55 -1.24 -11.14
C THR A 54 -8.59 -2.35 -11.25
N GLN A 55 -9.83 -1.98 -11.59
CA GLN A 55 -10.91 -2.95 -11.72
C GLN A 55 -10.63 -3.95 -12.85
N GLY A 56 -10.70 -5.25 -12.54
CA GLY A 56 -10.48 -6.33 -13.51
C GLY A 56 -9.01 -6.74 -13.67
N ASP A 57 -8.08 -6.07 -13.00
CA ASP A 57 -6.71 -6.57 -12.87
C ASP A 57 -6.71 -7.85 -11.99
N PRO A 58 -6.03 -8.93 -12.40
CA PRO A 58 -5.89 -10.13 -11.57
C PRO A 58 -5.28 -9.87 -10.18
N ASN A 59 -4.49 -8.80 -10.04
CA ASN A 59 -3.87 -8.34 -8.81
C ASN A 59 -4.60 -7.15 -8.18
N GLN A 60 -5.88 -6.92 -8.54
CA GLN A 60 -6.70 -5.94 -7.85
C GLN A 60 -6.73 -6.25 -6.35
N GLY A 61 -6.61 -5.22 -5.52
CA GLY A 61 -6.60 -5.36 -4.08
C GLY A 61 -5.21 -5.52 -3.46
N THR A 62 -4.17 -5.74 -4.27
CA THR A 62 -2.80 -5.87 -3.76
C THR A 62 -2.32 -4.56 -3.14
N ILE A 63 -1.70 -4.67 -1.96
CA ILE A 63 -1.04 -3.58 -1.25
C ILE A 63 0.45 -3.92 -1.08
N LEU A 64 1.33 -2.97 -1.38
CA LEU A 64 2.78 -3.11 -1.30
C LEU A 64 3.40 -1.90 -0.62
N VAL A 65 4.53 -2.07 0.05
CA VAL A 65 5.38 -0.91 0.42
C VAL A 65 5.89 -0.28 -0.87
N ASN A 66 5.67 1.02 -1.08
CA ASN A 66 6.07 1.70 -2.32
C ASN A 66 7.56 2.08 -2.32
N CYS A 67 8.43 1.07 -2.28
CA CYS A 67 9.89 1.23 -2.23
C CYS A 67 10.56 0.12 -3.05
N THR A 68 11.39 0.49 -4.03
CA THR A 68 12.07 -0.50 -4.90
C THR A 68 13.45 -0.92 -4.38
N HIS A 69 13.89 -0.33 -3.26
CA HIS A 69 15.13 -0.67 -2.58
C HIS A 69 15.01 -1.95 -1.73
N THR A 70 16.13 -2.45 -1.23
CA THR A 70 16.18 -3.63 -0.36
C THR A 70 16.13 -3.27 1.12
N ASP A 71 15.54 -4.14 1.93
CA ASP A 71 15.67 -4.11 3.38
C ASP A 71 17.11 -4.45 3.83
N THR A 72 17.33 -4.47 5.15
CA THR A 72 18.66 -4.78 5.72
C THR A 72 19.10 -6.23 5.50
N LYS A 73 18.24 -7.09 4.96
CA LYS A 73 18.51 -8.48 4.60
C LYS A 73 18.64 -8.69 3.09
N GLY A 74 18.56 -7.63 2.29
CA GLY A 74 18.71 -7.68 0.83
C GLY A 74 17.42 -8.03 0.07
N THR A 75 16.25 -8.01 0.72
CA THR A 75 14.95 -8.29 0.08
C THR A 75 14.27 -7.00 -0.32
N VAL A 76 13.76 -6.92 -1.56
CA VAL A 76 13.08 -5.71 -2.04
C VAL A 76 11.79 -5.47 -1.27
N TRP A 77 11.53 -4.23 -0.84
CA TRP A 77 10.35 -3.91 -0.02
C TRP A 77 9.01 -4.24 -0.69
N THR A 78 8.95 -4.18 -2.03
CA THR A 78 7.74 -4.49 -2.81
C THR A 78 7.45 -5.97 -3.00
N VAL A 79 8.25 -6.89 -2.44
CA VAL A 79 8.01 -8.34 -2.56
C VAL A 79 7.42 -8.98 -1.30
N TYR A 80 7.14 -8.18 -0.27
CA TYR A 80 6.43 -8.61 0.95
C TYR A 80 4.92 -8.61 0.79
#